data_AF-A0A699ZB07-F1
#
_entry.id   AF-A0A699ZB07-F1
#
_cell.length_a   1.000
_cell.length_b   1.000
_cell.length_c   1.000
_cell.angle_alpha   90.00
_cell.angle_beta   90.00
_cell.angle_gamma   90.00
#
_symmetry.space_group_name_H-M   'P 1'
#
loop_
_entity.id
_entity.type
_entity.pdbx_description
1 polymer ?
#
loop_
_entity_poly.entity_id
_entity_poly.type
_entity_poly.pdbx_seq_one_letter_code
_entity_poly.pdbx_strand_id
1 'polypeptide(L)'
;MVNGTWAAMRAAGPAARLRGMLWVQGESDAYYPQDIVAAANYAANLRNFLAAVRKEFASLHPRLPVVVARQAVVNRDTLFPWIRIVRDQQDEVLRDPTQQPLPAVDMECVPIYTIA
;
A
#
# COMPACT_ATOMS: atom_id res chain seq x y z
N MET A 1 9.64 -2.32 -8.30
CA MET A 1 9.70 -2.97 -6.97
C MET A 1 10.29 -4.38 -7.06
N VAL A 2 9.67 -5.35 -7.75
CA VAL A 2 10.12 -6.77 -7.78
C VAL A 2 11.61 -6.97 -8.12
N ASN A 3 12.05 -6.50 -9.29
CA ASN A 3 13.45 -6.67 -9.72
C ASN A 3 14.47 -6.03 -8.76
N GLY A 4 14.11 -4.88 -8.18
CA GLY A 4 14.96 -4.19 -7.21
C GLY A 4 15.11 -4.98 -5.92
N THR A 5 14.02 -5.55 -5.39
CA THR A 5 14.06 -6.41 -4.20
C THR A 5 14.91 -7.64 -4.44
N TRP A 6 14.77 -8.31 -5.60
CA TRP A 6 15.60 -9.47 -5.93
C TRP A 6 17.08 -9.12 -6.05
N ALA A 7 17.40 -8.00 -6.71
CA ALA A 7 18.78 -7.53 -6.81
C ALA A 7 19.38 -7.24 -5.43
N ALA A 8 18.62 -6.59 -4.54
CA ALA A 8 19.05 -6.30 -3.18
C ALA A 8 19.28 -7.59 -2.36
N MET A 9 18.36 -8.56 -2.45
CA MET A 9 18.50 -9.84 -1.74
C MET A 9 19.69 -10.66 -2.22
N ARG A 10 19.99 -10.64 -3.54
CA ARG A 10 21.19 -11.27 -4.09
C ARG A 10 22.46 -10.58 -3.63
N ALA A 11 22.48 -9.25 -3.63
CA ALA A 11 23.63 -8.46 -3.20
C ALA A 11 23.93 -8.59 -1.68
N ALA A 12 22.89 -8.70 -0.85
CA ALA A 12 23.03 -8.84 0.60
C ALA A 12 23.54 -10.23 1.05
N GLY A 13 23.53 -11.21 0.15
CA GLY A 13 24.07 -12.55 0.40
C GLY A 13 23.13 -13.49 1.18
N PRO A 14 23.56 -14.74 1.42
CA PRO A 14 22.69 -15.83 1.87
C PRO A 14 22.16 -15.67 3.30
N ALA A 15 22.77 -14.82 4.13
CA ALA A 15 22.29 -14.54 5.49
C ALA A 15 21.16 -13.50 5.53
N ALA A 16 20.90 -12.80 4.42
CA ALA A 16 19.87 -11.77 4.35
C ALA A 16 18.47 -12.36 4.49
N ARG A 17 17.58 -11.61 5.15
CA ARG A 17 16.18 -12.00 5.35
C ARG A 17 15.26 -10.87 4.95
N LEU A 18 14.36 -11.15 4.01
CA LEU A 18 13.26 -10.24 3.70
C LEU A 18 12.27 -10.26 4.88
N ARG A 19 12.13 -9.15 5.61
CA ARG A 19 11.31 -9.11 6.84
C ARG A 19 9.86 -8.66 6.62
N GLY A 20 9.59 -7.98 5.51
CA GLY A 20 8.28 -7.44 5.21
C GLY A 20 8.33 -6.35 4.15
N MET A 21 7.18 -5.76 3.88
CA MET A 21 7.01 -4.61 3.00
C MET A 21 6.26 -3.51 3.75
N LEU A 22 6.69 -2.27 3.54
CA LEU A 22 5.92 -1.09 3.93
C LEU A 22 5.26 -0.54 2.67
N TRP A 23 3.94 -0.39 2.70
CA TRP A 23 3.15 0.11 1.57
C TRP A 23 2.55 1.46 1.92
N VAL A 24 2.95 2.50 1.19
CA VAL A 24 2.45 3.86 1.31
C VAL A 24 2.14 4.36 -0.10
N GLN A 25 0.86 4.37 -0.47
CA GLN A 25 0.39 4.83 -1.77
C GLN A 25 -1.13 5.03 -1.72
N GLY A 26 -1.66 5.75 -2.72
CA GLY A 26 -3.09 5.92 -3.01
C GLY A 26 -3.41 7.33 -3.53
N GLU A 27 -2.46 8.26 -3.43
CA GLU A 27 -2.62 9.66 -3.86
C GLU A 27 -2.95 9.77 -5.35
N SER A 28 -2.27 8.99 -6.19
CA SER A 28 -2.49 9.02 -7.64
C SER A 28 -3.88 8.51 -8.02
N ASP A 29 -4.37 7.48 -7.33
CA ASP A 29 -5.73 6.94 -7.50
C ASP A 29 -6.80 7.91 -6.97
N ALA A 30 -6.40 8.87 -6.14
CA ALA A 30 -7.26 9.89 -5.57
C ALA A 30 -7.22 11.25 -6.30
N TYR A 31 -6.30 11.43 -7.25
CA TYR A 31 -5.92 12.75 -7.79
C TYR A 31 -6.88 13.28 -8.86
N TYR A 32 -7.26 12.46 -9.83
CA TYR A 32 -7.99 12.94 -11.00
C TYR A 32 -9.51 13.00 -10.74
N PRO A 33 -10.15 14.20 -10.77
CA PRO A 33 -11.59 14.32 -10.53
C PRO A 33 -12.45 13.47 -11.47
N GLN A 34 -12.03 13.28 -12.71
CA GLN A 34 -12.75 12.47 -13.69
C GLN A 34 -12.55 10.95 -13.51
N ASP A 35 -11.64 10.51 -12.65
CA ASP A 35 -11.26 9.11 -12.48
C ASP A 35 -11.64 8.56 -11.10
N ILE A 36 -12.94 8.61 -10.81
CA ILE A 36 -13.49 7.94 -9.62
C ILE A 36 -13.31 6.41 -9.70
N VAL A 37 -13.13 5.86 -10.90
CA VAL A 37 -13.03 4.42 -11.13
C VAL A 37 -11.73 3.88 -10.54
N ALA A 38 -10.61 4.59 -10.66
CA ALA A 38 -9.36 4.25 -9.98
C ALA A 38 -9.55 4.18 -8.46
N ALA A 39 -10.15 5.22 -7.87
CA ALA A 39 -10.43 5.26 -6.44
C ALA A 39 -11.35 4.12 -5.98
N ALA A 40 -12.46 3.88 -6.71
CA ALA A 40 -13.46 2.86 -6.37
C ALA A 40 -12.94 1.41 -6.53
N ASN A 41 -11.94 1.20 -7.38
CA ASN A 41 -11.32 -0.12 -7.57
C ASN A 41 -10.08 -0.36 -6.71
N TYR A 42 -9.70 0.60 -5.86
CA TYR A 42 -8.46 0.55 -5.09
C TYR A 42 -8.35 -0.72 -4.22
N ALA A 43 -9.42 -1.16 -3.55
CA ALA A 43 -9.36 -2.35 -2.71
C ALA A 43 -9.09 -3.61 -3.55
N ALA A 44 -9.80 -3.79 -4.67
CA ALA A 44 -9.59 -4.92 -5.56
C ALA A 44 -8.15 -4.94 -6.12
N ASN A 45 -7.64 -3.78 -6.55
CA ASN A 45 -6.29 -3.63 -7.06
C ASN A 45 -5.23 -3.93 -5.98
N LEU A 46 -5.42 -3.41 -4.77
CA LEU A 46 -4.52 -3.65 -3.64
C LEU A 46 -4.51 -5.13 -3.24
N ARG A 47 -5.66 -5.80 -3.18
CA ARG A 47 -5.73 -7.25 -2.90
C ARG A 47 -4.96 -8.06 -3.94
N ASN A 48 -5.15 -7.75 -5.23
CA ASN A 48 -4.45 -8.42 -6.32
C ASN A 48 -2.94 -8.19 -6.25
N PHE A 49 -2.53 -6.96 -5.96
CA PHE A 49 -1.12 -6.61 -5.77
C PHE A 49 -0.50 -7.38 -4.59
N LEU A 50 -1.15 -7.40 -3.42
CA LEU A 50 -0.66 -8.11 -2.24
C LEU A 50 -0.53 -9.62 -2.50
N ALA A 51 -1.51 -10.21 -3.20
CA ALA A 51 -1.46 -11.62 -3.60
C ALA A 51 -0.28 -11.90 -4.54
N ALA A 52 -0.07 -11.05 -5.55
CA ALA A 52 1.05 -11.18 -6.49
C ALA A 52 2.41 -11.05 -5.80
N VAL A 53 2.58 -10.05 -4.93
CA VAL A 53 3.83 -9.81 -4.19
C VAL A 53 4.15 -10.96 -3.23
N ARG A 54 3.15 -11.46 -2.48
CA ARG A 54 3.34 -12.61 -1.59
C ARG A 54 3.72 -13.87 -2.35
N LYS A 55 3.11 -14.11 -3.52
CA LYS A 55 3.47 -15.23 -4.41
C LYS A 55 4.90 -15.09 -4.92
N GLU A 56 5.28 -13.90 -5.36
CA GLU A 56 6.61 -13.62 -5.92
C GLU A 56 7.73 -13.89 -4.91
N PHE A 57 7.55 -13.45 -3.66
CA PHE A 57 8.57 -13.58 -2.62
C PHE A 57 8.37 -14.77 -1.68
N ALA A 58 7.51 -15.73 -2.04
CA ALA A 58 7.20 -16.87 -1.18
C ALA A 58 8.44 -17.71 -0.80
N SER A 59 9.45 -17.78 -1.68
CA SER A 59 10.71 -18.49 -1.42
C SER A 59 11.63 -17.77 -0.44
N LEU A 60 11.48 -16.45 -0.28
CA LEU A 60 12.21 -15.63 0.69
C LEU A 60 11.46 -15.51 2.01
N HIS A 61 10.13 -15.43 1.96
CA HIS A 61 9.27 -15.31 3.12
C HIS A 61 7.85 -15.86 2.82
N PRO A 62 7.51 -17.10 3.24
CA PRO A 62 6.25 -17.77 2.87
C PRO A 62 4.96 -17.04 3.23
N ARG A 63 5.01 -16.16 4.24
CA ARG A 63 3.89 -15.31 4.68
C ARG A 63 4.31 -13.85 4.83
N LEU A 64 4.84 -13.25 3.76
CA LEU A 64 5.43 -11.91 3.80
C LEU A 64 4.49 -10.89 4.50
N PRO A 65 4.91 -10.31 5.65
CA PRO A 65 4.15 -9.28 6.33
C PRO A 65 4.15 -8.00 5.50
N VAL A 66 3.00 -7.34 5.46
CA VAL A 66 2.87 -6.04 4.81
C VAL A 66 2.21 -5.09 5.80
N VAL A 67 2.83 -3.94 6.02
CA VAL A 67 2.26 -2.84 6.80
C VAL A 67 1.74 -1.81 5.82
N VAL A 68 0.48 -1.43 5.94
CA VAL A 68 -0.17 -0.45 5.05
C VAL A 68 -0.29 0.89 5.78
N ALA A 69 0.19 1.96 5.16
CA ALA A 69 -0.09 3.31 5.62
C ALA A 69 -1.45 3.74 5.05
N ARG A 70 -2.40 3.97 5.95
CA ARG A 70 -3.75 4.43 5.63
C ARG A 70 -3.70 5.95 5.43
N GLN A 71 -4.14 6.44 4.28
CA GLN A 71 -3.92 7.83 3.86
C GLN A 71 -4.65 8.84 4.72
N ALA A 72 -4.00 9.95 5.05
CA ALA A 72 -4.69 11.07 5.69
C ALA A 72 -5.70 11.71 4.73
N VAL A 73 -6.80 12.22 5.28
CA VAL A 73 -7.82 12.94 4.49
C VAL A 73 -7.85 14.42 4.82
N VAL A 74 -7.66 14.79 6.09
CA VAL A 74 -7.79 16.17 6.54
C VAL A 74 -6.77 17.06 5.82
N ASN A 75 -7.26 18.17 5.24
CA ASN A 75 -6.50 19.14 4.45
C ASN A 75 -5.86 18.56 3.17
N ARG A 76 -6.34 17.41 2.67
CA ARG A 76 -5.83 16.77 1.44
C ARG A 76 -6.87 16.66 0.33
N ASP A 77 -8.15 16.80 0.66
CA ASP A 77 -9.28 16.68 -0.27
C ASP A 77 -9.34 17.77 -1.35
N THR A 78 -8.69 18.91 -1.14
CA THR A 78 -8.51 19.96 -2.15
C THR A 78 -7.55 19.57 -3.27
N LEU A 79 -6.57 18.71 -2.98
CA LEU A 79 -5.58 18.21 -3.94
C LEU A 79 -5.94 16.81 -4.47
N PHE A 80 -6.64 16.03 -3.66
CA PHE A 80 -7.00 14.64 -3.92
C PHE A 80 -8.52 14.47 -3.71
N PRO A 81 -9.36 14.82 -4.69
CA PRO A 81 -10.81 14.85 -4.53
C PRO A 81 -11.41 13.51 -4.08
N TRP A 82 -10.77 12.39 -4.45
CA TRP A 82 -11.26 11.04 -4.11
C TRP A 82 -10.54 10.39 -2.93
N ILE A 83 -9.76 11.14 -2.16
CA ILE A 83 -8.93 10.61 -1.07
C ILE A 83 -9.74 9.87 0.00
N ARG A 84 -10.98 10.30 0.25
CA ARG A 84 -11.90 9.62 1.18
C ARG A 84 -12.26 8.24 0.66
N ILE A 85 -12.59 8.11 -0.62
CA ILE A 85 -12.92 6.84 -1.26
C ILE A 85 -11.72 5.88 -1.19
N VAL A 86 -10.52 6.36 -1.50
CA VAL A 86 -9.31 5.53 -1.40
C VAL A 86 -9.06 5.09 0.04
N ARG A 87 -9.21 5.97 1.03
CA ARG A 87 -9.08 5.60 2.46
C ARG A 87 -10.13 4.57 2.89
N ASP A 88 -11.37 4.69 2.43
CA ASP A 88 -12.43 3.71 2.71
C ASP A 88 -12.11 2.35 2.08
N GLN A 89 -11.55 2.36 0.86
CA GLN A 89 -11.09 1.15 0.18
C GLN A 89 -9.87 0.52 0.89
N GLN A 90 -8.96 1.33 1.45
CA GLN A 90 -7.89 0.83 2.31
C GLN A 90 -8.46 0.15 3.56
N ASP A 91 -9.44 0.77 4.21
CA ASP A 91 -10.14 0.20 5.37
C ASP A 91 -10.83 -1.13 5.04
N GLU A 92 -11.41 -1.26 3.85
CA GLU A 92 -12.00 -2.51 3.37
C GLU A 92 -10.98 -3.65 3.31
N VAL A 93 -9.79 -3.39 2.76
CA VAL A 93 -8.71 -4.39 2.67
C VAL A 93 -8.15 -4.71 4.07
N LEU A 94 -7.99 -3.71 4.93
CA LEU A 94 -7.46 -3.88 6.29
C LEU A 94 -8.38 -4.71 7.19
N ARG A 95 -9.70 -4.66 6.95
CA ARG A 95 -10.72 -5.39 7.74
C ARG A 95 -11.09 -6.75 7.13
N ASP A 96 -10.55 -7.12 5.98
CA ASP A 96 -10.88 -8.37 5.28
C ASP A 96 -10.41 -9.60 6.07
N PRO A 97 -11.31 -10.39 6.67
CA PRO A 97 -10.93 -11.52 7.51
C PRO A 97 -10.43 -12.72 6.70
N THR A 98 -10.60 -12.71 5.38
CA THR A 98 -10.16 -13.79 4.49
C THR A 98 -8.68 -13.68 4.12
N GLN A 99 -8.04 -12.53 4.40
CA GLN A 99 -6.64 -12.28 4.09
C GLN A 99 -5.75 -12.42 5.33
N GLN A 100 -4.45 -12.67 5.10
CA GLN A 100 -3.46 -12.54 6.16
C GLN A 100 -3.53 -11.12 6.74
N PRO A 101 -3.63 -10.95 8.08
CA PRO A 101 -3.77 -9.65 8.72
C PRO A 101 -2.72 -8.64 8.27
N LEU A 102 -3.17 -7.41 8.06
CA LEU A 102 -2.36 -6.28 7.61
C LEU A 102 -2.31 -5.25 8.75
N PRO A 103 -1.19 -5.16 9.50
CA PRO A 103 -0.99 -4.03 10.39
C PRO A 103 -1.10 -2.72 9.61
N ALA A 104 -1.76 -1.73 10.20
CA ALA A 104 -1.93 -0.43 9.59
C ALA A 104 -1.24 0.65 10.42
N VAL A 105 -0.65 1.63 9.74
CA VAL A 105 -0.27 2.92 10.33
C VAL A 105 -1.24 3.95 9.81
N ASP A 106 -1.98 4.60 10.70
CA ASP A 106 -2.87 5.68 10.29
C ASP A 106 -2.06 6.97 10.11
N MET A 107 -2.09 7.53 8.91
CA MET A 107 -1.38 8.76 8.58
C MET A 107 -2.22 10.01 8.85
N GLU A 108 -3.47 9.88 9.33
CA GLU A 108 -4.29 11.02 9.71
C GLU A 108 -3.52 11.94 10.67
N CYS A 109 -3.69 13.25 10.52
CA CYS A 109 -2.95 14.29 11.25
C CYS A 109 -1.44 14.40 10.94
N VAL A 110 -0.87 13.57 10.05
CA VAL A 110 0.50 13.81 9.55
C VAL A 110 0.48 14.99 8.57
N PRO A 111 1.20 16.08 8.87
CA PRO A 111 1.19 17.28 8.05
C PRO A 111 1.68 17.00 6.62
N ILE A 112 1.06 17.66 5.63
CA ILE A 112 1.66 17.81 4.31
C ILE A 112 2.75 18.87 4.44
N TYR A 113 3.99 18.46 4.24
CA TYR A 113 5.07 19.39 3.99
C TYR A 113 5.16 19.57 2.48
N THR A 114 4.89 20.78 2.00
CA THR A 114 5.33 21.17 0.66
C THR A 114 6.85 21.29 0.69
N ILE A 115 7.52 20.51 -0.16
CA ILE A 115 8.91 20.80 -0.53
C ILE A 115 8.80 22.01 -1.45
N ALA A 116 9.08 23.19 -0.89
CA ALA A 116 9.20 24.44 -1.64
C ALA A 116 10.43 24.40 -2.55
#